data_AF-A0A2V2MYQ4-F1
#
_entry.id   AF-A0A2V2MYQ4-F1
#
_cell.length_a   1.000
_cell.length_b   1.000
_cell.length_c   1.000
_cell.angle_alpha   90.00
_cell.angle_beta   90.00
_cell.angle_gamma   90.00
#
_symmetry.space_group_name_H-M   'P 1'
#
loop_
_entity.id
_entity.type
_entity.pdbx_description
1 polymer ?
#
loop_
_entity_poly.entity_id
_entity_poly.type
_entity_poly.pdbx_seq_one_letter_code
_entity_poly.pdbx_strand_id
1 'polypeptide(L)' 'MVQKGDFKVWIIEDNGIGIGQDKKDRIFRKGVGHNICLGLFLTREILDITGLSINETGREGDGARI' A
#
# COMPACT_ATOMS: atom_id res chain seq x y z
N MET A 1 -4.36 -25.60 -3.68
CA MET A 1 -5.36 -25.54 -2.61
C MET A 1 -4.90 -24.45 -1.64
N VAL A 2 -5.48 -23.26 -1.70
CA VAL A 2 -5.14 -22.18 -0.75
C VAL A 2 -6.05 -22.36 0.47
N GLN A 3 -5.43 -22.58 1.63
CA GLN A 3 -6.13 -22.75 2.90
C GLN A 3 -6.76 -21.39 3.27
N LYS A 4 -8.08 -21.37 3.45
CA LYS A 4 -8.82 -20.15 3.83
C LYS A 4 -8.63 -19.94 5.34
N GLY A 5 -7.66 -19.12 5.72
CA GLY A 5 -7.50 -18.64 7.10
C GLY A 5 -8.32 -17.37 7.35
N ASP A 6 -8.61 -17.07 8.61
CA ASP A 6 -9.22 -15.80 9.01
C ASP A 6 -8.18 -14.66 8.90
N PHE A 7 -8.20 -13.94 7.78
CA PHE A 7 -7.36 -12.75 7.61
C PHE A 7 -8.00 -11.54 8.29
N LYS A 8 -7.26 -10.85 9.15
CA LYS A 8 -7.65 -9.53 9.67
C LYS A 8 -7.06 -8.46 8.76
N VAL A 9 -7.90 -7.58 8.25
CA VAL A 9 -7.52 -6.51 7.34
C VAL A 9 -7.77 -5.17 8.01
N TRP A 10 -6.76 -4.30 7.97
CA TRP A 10 -6.88 -2.90 8.34
C TRP A 10 -7.01 -2.10 7.06
N ILE A 11 -7.89 -1.10 7.06
CA ILE A 11 -8.15 -0.28 5.88
C ILE A 11 -7.93 1.17 6.31
N ILE A 12 -7.03 1.86 5.62
CA ILE A 12 -6.79 3.30 5.77
C ILE A 12 -7.15 3.97 4.45
N GLU A 13 -8.04 4.97 4.50
CA GLU A 13 -8.55 5.64 3.30
C GLU A 13 -8.57 7.15 3.44
N ASP A 14 -8.44 7.82 2.30
CA ASP A 14 -8.67 9.25 2.16
C ASP A 14 -9.60 9.53 0.97
N ASN A 15 -10.01 10.79 0.82
CA ASN A 15 -10.79 11.29 -0.31
C ASN A 15 -9.95 12.20 -1.24
N GLY A 16 -8.64 11.94 -1.31
CA GLY A 16 -7.72 12.65 -2.18
C GLY A 16 -7.85 12.23 -3.65
N ILE A 17 -6.82 12.52 -4.44
CA ILE A 17 -6.80 12.19 -5.88
C ILE A 17 -6.44 10.73 -6.17
N GLY A 18 -5.98 9.96 -5.18
CA GLY A 18 -5.45 8.62 -5.38
C GLY A 18 -4.22 8.58 -6.28
N ILE A 19 -3.91 7.39 -6.81
CA ILE A 19 -2.82 7.17 -7.77
C ILE A 19 -3.27 6.24 -8.89
N GLY A 20 -2.68 6.39 -10.08
CA GLY A 20 -2.90 5.50 -11.22
C GLY A 20 -2.54 4.04 -10.96
N GLN A 21 -3.19 3.13 -11.70
CA GLN A 21 -3.03 1.69 -11.55
C GLN A 21 -1.58 1.21 -11.76
N ASP A 22 -0.83 1.87 -12.64
CA ASP A 22 0.57 1.58 -12.95
C ASP A 22 1.55 1.90 -11.80
N LYS A 23 1.07 2.64 -10.79
CA LYS A 23 1.88 3.10 -9.65
C LYS A 23 1.67 2.25 -8.39
N LYS A 24 0.59 1.46 -8.30
CA LYS A 24 0.14 0.75 -7.08
C LYS A 24 1.23 -0.10 -6.42
N ASP A 25 1.95 -0.89 -7.21
CA ASP A 25 3.05 -1.71 -6.69
C ASP A 25 4.34 -0.90 -6.50
N ARG A 26 4.48 0.19 -7.27
CA ARG A 26 5.71 0.97 -7.33
C ARG A 26 5.86 1.91 -6.14
N ILE A 27 4.78 2.43 -5.57
CA ILE A 27 4.84 3.38 -4.44
C ILE A 27 5.50 2.80 -3.18
N PHE A 28 5.52 1.47 -3.02
CA PHE A 28 6.17 0.81 -1.90
C PHE A 28 7.67 0.52 -2.15
N ARG A 29 8.21 0.85 -3.33
CA ARG A 29 9.64 0.67 -3.63
C ARG A 29 10.45 1.83 -3.08
N LYS A 30 11.67 1.54 -2.63
CA LYS A 30 12.62 2.55 -2.17
C LYS A 30 12.87 3.61 -3.25
N GLY A 31 12.81 4.88 -2.87
CA GLY A 31 13.16 6.01 -3.75
C GLY A 31 12.05 6.45 -4.71
N VAL A 32 10.79 6.06 -4.49
CA VAL A 32 9.65 6.47 -5.32
C VAL A 32 8.94 7.68 -4.70
N GLY A 33 8.74 8.74 -5.50
CA GLY A 33 8.08 9.99 -5.09
C GLY A 33 8.93 11.23 -5.38
N HIS A 34 8.31 12.41 -5.46
CA HIS A 34 8.99 13.65 -5.88
C HIS A 34 9.95 14.25 -4.84
N ASN A 35 9.98 13.74 -3.60
CA ASN A 35 10.85 14.21 -2.52
C ASN A 35 11.26 13.04 -1.59
N ILE A 36 12.01 12.06 -2.10
CA ILE A 36 12.66 10.91 -1.40
C ILE A 36 11.99 10.49 -0.07
N CYS A 37 10.66 10.29 -0.10
CA CYS A 37 9.94 9.97 1.11
C CYS A 37 10.01 8.45 1.28
N LEU A 38 10.63 8.00 2.37
CA LEU A 38 10.82 6.57 2.65
C LEU A 38 9.60 5.93 3.32
N GLY A 39 8.54 6.69 3.60
CA GLY A 39 7.41 6.25 4.42
C GLY A 39 6.82 4.91 3.99
N LEU A 40 6.25 4.83 2.78
CA LEU A 40 5.59 3.61 2.30
C LEU A 40 6.56 2.43 2.13
N PHE A 41 7.79 2.71 1.72
CA PHE A 41 8.84 1.68 1.66
C PHE A 41 9.11 1.10 3.05
N LEU A 42 9.43 1.95 4.03
CA LEU A 42 9.71 1.49 5.41
C LEU A 42 8.50 0.81 6.04
N THR A 43 7.29 1.29 5.80
CA THR A 43 6.06 0.63 6.26
C THR A 43 5.99 -0.81 5.74
N ARG A 44 6.26 -1.03 4.45
CA ARG A 44 6.29 -2.39 3.88
C ARG A 44 7.36 -3.25 4.53
N GLU A 45 8.58 -2.74 4.69
CA GLU A 45 9.67 -3.50 5.32
C GLU A 45 9.35 -3.88 6.77
N ILE A 46 8.74 -2.97 7.56
CA ILE A 46 8.36 -3.22 8.95
C ILE A 46 7.27 -4.29 9.04
N LEU A 47 6.24 -4.21 8.18
CA LEU A 47 5.15 -5.19 8.17
C LEU A 47 5.64 -6.58 7.74
N ASP A 48 6.56 -6.64 6.77
CA ASP A 48 7.13 -7.90 6.27
C ASP A 48 7.88 -8.67 7.37
N ILE A 49 8.58 -7.97 8.28
CA ILE A 49 9.22 -8.58 9.48
C ILE A 49 8.22 -9.38 10.32
N THR A 50 6.95 -8.94 10.36
CA THR A 50 5.88 -9.59 11.14
C THR A 50 5.04 -10.57 10.33
N GLY A 51 5.35 -10.77 9.04
CA GLY A 51 4.53 -11.59 8.12
C GLY A 51 3.23 -10.92 7.68
N LEU A 52 3.12 -9.60 7.83
CA LEU A 52 1.98 -8.81 7.37
C LEU A 52 2.24 -8.25 5.97
N SER A 53 1.17 -7.97 5.23
CA SER A 53 1.24 -7.39 3.89
C SER A 53 0.47 -6.07 3.83
N ILE A 54 0.84 -5.23 2.86
CA ILE A 54 0.22 -3.93 2.59
C ILE A 54 0.04 -3.76 1.09
N ASN A 55 -1.12 -3.23 0.67
CA ASN A 55 -1.45 -3.05 -0.75
C ASN A 55 -2.26 -1.77 -0.93
N GLU A 56 -1.97 -0.98 -1.96
CA GLU A 56 -2.84 0.13 -2.36
C GLU A 56 -3.89 -0.41 -3.34
N THR A 57 -5.17 -0.20 -3.02
CA THR A 57 -6.35 -0.69 -3.76
C THR A 57 -7.33 0.43 -4.11
N GLY A 58 -6.98 1.69 -3.85
CA GLY A 58 -7.80 2.85 -4.16
C GLY A 58 -7.89 3.08 -5.67
N ARG A 59 -8.80 3.96 -6.09
CA ARG A 59 -8.96 4.34 -7.50
C ARG A 59 -8.50 5.78 -7.69
N GLU A 60 -7.83 6.02 -8.81
CA GLU A 60 -7.48 7.40 -9.20
C GLU A 60 -8.77 8.23 -9.33
N GLY A 61 -8.80 9.38 -8.66
CA GLY A 61 -9.98 10.24 -8.52
C GLY A 61 -10.85 9.99 -7.30
N ASP A 62 -10.75 8.81 -6.66
CA ASP A 62 -11.60 8.42 -5.53
C ASP A 62 -10.86 8.44 -4.18
N GLY A 63 -9.55 8.65 -4.19
CA GLY A 63 -8.68 8.64 -3.01
C GLY A 63 -7.79 7.41 -2.89
N ALA A 64 -6.95 7.40 -1.86
CA ALA A 64 -6.16 6.23 -1.52
C ALA A 64 -6.95 5.23 -0.66
N ARG A 65 -6.68 3.94 -0.83
CA ARG A 65 -7.17 2.86 0.05
C ARG A 65 -6.06 1.84 0.24
N ILE A 66 -5.49 1.78 1.44
CA ILE A 66 -4.35 0.91 1.79
C ILE A 66 -4.75 -0.10 2.86
#